data_AF-A0A8J4DBC8-F1
#
_entry.id   AF-A0A8J4DBC8-F1
#
_cell.length_a   1.000
_cell.length_b   1.000
_cell.length_c   1.000
_cell.angle_alpha   90.00
_cell.angle_beta   90.00
_cell.angle_gamma   90.00
#
_symmetry.space_group_name_H-M   'P 1'
#
loop_
_entity.id
_entity.type
_entity.pdbx_description
1 polymer ?
#
loop_
_entity_poly.entity_id
_entity_poly.type
_entity_poly.pdbx_seq_one_letter_code
_entity_poly.pdbx_strand_id
1 'polypeptide(L)'
;MQFTSQRLATNLHRFGRTRVAHAPLVRMRAASNNGQSVDQVPIGCSRYSVALKKPLGIVLEQDGKSGNIYVVEVKPEGSAARDGRVKVGDQLIATSGVIYTTESDYGGATVKGGQQVVRLRVQGEAFKTVSAAIGSHPGHMAVTLEFQRCDPGLGLSGASMDDGTTADRTSTGK
;
A
#
# COMPACT_ATOMS: atom_id res chain seq x y z
N MET A 1 15.02 -38.33 76.09
CA MET A 1 13.81 -37.48 76.04
C MET A 1 12.83 -38.13 75.09
N GLN A 2 11.61 -38.36 75.60
CA GLN A 2 10.63 -39.32 75.07
C GLN A 2 9.81 -38.73 73.92
N PHE A 3 9.53 -39.56 72.91
CA PHE A 3 8.50 -39.34 71.89
C PHE A 3 7.12 -39.44 72.52
N THR A 4 6.26 -38.43 72.33
CA THR A 4 4.83 -38.52 72.65
C THR A 4 3.98 -38.27 71.41
N SER A 5 3.35 -39.37 71.02
CA SER A 5 2.19 -39.50 70.16
C SER A 5 1.02 -38.61 70.61
N GLN A 6 0.26 -38.08 69.64
CA GLN A 6 -1.18 -37.90 69.80
C GLN A 6 -1.88 -37.95 68.43
N ARG A 7 -2.63 -39.04 68.21
CA ARG A 7 -3.72 -39.15 67.23
C ARG A 7 -4.98 -38.53 67.81
N LEU A 8 -5.77 -37.80 67.01
CA LEU A 8 -7.23 -37.62 67.13
C LEU A 8 -7.74 -37.27 65.71
N ALA A 9 -8.36 -38.20 64.98
CA ALA A 9 -9.80 -38.52 64.97
C ALA A 9 -10.68 -37.51 64.21
N THR A 10 -11.10 -37.93 63.01
CA THR A 10 -12.43 -37.79 62.38
C THR A 10 -13.16 -36.44 62.44
N ASN A 11 -13.45 -35.84 61.28
CA ASN A 11 -14.85 -35.57 60.94
C ASN A 11 -15.09 -35.37 59.43
N LEU A 12 -15.98 -36.21 58.89
CA LEU A 12 -16.44 -36.23 57.51
C LEU A 12 -17.71 -35.37 57.42
N HIS A 13 -17.63 -34.19 56.81
CA HIS A 13 -18.82 -33.35 56.59
C HIS A 13 -19.08 -33.09 55.09
N ARG A 14 -20.02 -33.91 54.60
CA ARG A 14 -21.14 -33.62 53.70
C ARG A 14 -20.91 -32.68 52.50
N PHE A 15 -20.97 -33.33 51.35
CA PHE A 15 -21.63 -32.91 50.11
C PHE A 15 -22.67 -31.79 50.27
N GLY A 16 -22.35 -30.62 49.72
CA GLY A 16 -23.30 -29.60 49.30
C GLY A 16 -23.07 -29.29 47.82
N ARG A 17 -23.81 -29.95 46.93
CA ARG A 17 -23.86 -29.62 45.50
C ARG A 17 -24.68 -28.34 45.33
N THR A 18 -24.04 -27.17 45.31
CA THR A 18 -24.67 -25.96 44.76
C THR A 18 -24.42 -25.94 43.26
N ARG A 19 -25.48 -26.21 42.49
CA ARG A 19 -25.49 -25.96 41.04
C ARG A 19 -25.47 -24.44 40.84
N VAL A 20 -24.30 -23.88 40.50
CA VAL A 20 -24.24 -22.53 39.96
C VAL A 20 -24.73 -22.62 38.52
N ALA A 21 -25.95 -22.14 38.27
CA ALA A 21 -26.46 -21.97 36.93
C ALA A 21 -25.66 -20.85 36.25
N HIS A 22 -24.73 -21.23 35.37
CA HIS A 22 -24.07 -20.26 34.49
C HIS A 22 -25.05 -19.91 33.36
N ALA A 23 -25.54 -18.67 33.38
CA ALA A 23 -26.28 -18.10 32.26
C ALA A 23 -25.42 -18.17 30.99
N PRO A 24 -25.98 -18.51 29.81
CA PRO A 24 -25.24 -18.39 28.57
C PRO A 24 -25.08 -16.91 28.29
N LEU A 25 -23.85 -16.39 28.41
CA LEU A 25 -23.52 -15.12 27.79
C LEU A 25 -23.69 -15.33 26.28
N VAL A 26 -24.80 -14.80 25.77
CA VAL A 26 -25.07 -14.61 24.35
C VAL A 26 -23.78 -14.13 23.72
N ARG A 27 -23.24 -14.95 22.81
CA ARG A 27 -22.07 -14.59 22.01
C ARG A 27 -22.49 -13.42 21.13
N MET A 28 -22.37 -12.20 21.68
CA MET A 28 -22.37 -11.00 20.86
C MET A 28 -21.27 -11.22 19.85
N ARG A 29 -21.66 -11.39 18.59
CA ARG A 29 -20.75 -11.21 17.47
C ARG A 29 -20.18 -9.82 17.67
N ALA A 30 -18.93 -9.75 18.13
CA ALA A 30 -18.14 -8.56 17.94
C ALA A 30 -18.24 -8.28 16.44
N ALA A 31 -18.97 -7.21 16.10
CA ALA A 31 -18.89 -6.65 14.78
C ALA A 31 -17.41 -6.39 14.57
N SER A 32 -16.80 -7.21 13.72
CA SER A 32 -15.47 -6.99 13.23
C SER A 32 -15.57 -5.72 12.40
N ASN A 33 -15.46 -4.57 13.07
CA ASN A 33 -15.08 -3.31 12.43
C ASN A 33 -13.59 -3.46 12.12
N ASN A 34 -13.28 -4.43 11.27
CA ASN A 34 -12.04 -4.47 10.54
C ASN A 34 -12.14 -3.28 9.59
N GLY A 35 -11.54 -2.15 9.99
CA GLY A 35 -11.46 -0.91 9.20
C GLY A 35 -10.61 -1.11 7.94
N GLN A 36 -11.02 -2.02 7.07
CA GLN A 36 -10.46 -2.24 5.76
C GLN A 36 -11.37 -1.59 4.72
N SER A 37 -11.17 -0.30 4.48
CA SER A 37 -11.57 0.33 3.21
C SER A 37 -10.89 1.68 3.02
N VAL A 38 -9.56 1.71 3.00
CA VAL A 38 -8.80 2.90 2.51
C VAL A 38 -7.88 2.55 1.34
N ASP A 39 -8.07 1.39 0.71
CA ASP A 39 -7.32 0.92 -0.46
C ASP A 39 -8.23 0.26 -1.51
N GLN A 40 -9.53 0.55 -1.51
CA GLN A 40 -10.41 0.03 -2.56
C GLN A 40 -10.15 0.82 -3.85
N VAL A 41 -9.67 0.13 -4.88
CA VAL A 41 -9.40 0.73 -6.19
C VAL A 41 -10.71 1.25 -6.78
N PRO A 42 -10.78 2.52 -7.22
CA PRO A 42 -11.98 3.03 -7.87
C PRO A 42 -12.36 2.20 -9.10
N ILE A 43 -13.65 2.06 -9.38
CA ILE A 43 -14.15 1.38 -10.57
C ILE A 43 -13.57 2.08 -11.81
N GLY A 44 -13.01 1.31 -12.75
CA GLY A 44 -12.34 1.84 -13.94
C GLY A 44 -10.87 2.25 -13.69
N CYS A 45 -10.34 2.04 -12.49
CA CYS A 45 -8.91 2.20 -12.22
C CYS A 45 -8.25 0.87 -11.88
N SER A 46 -6.97 0.78 -12.18
CA SER A 46 -6.07 -0.30 -11.78
C SER A 46 -4.93 0.28 -10.95
N ARG A 47 -4.52 -0.44 -9.91
CA ARG A 47 -3.33 -0.13 -9.11
C ARG A 47 -2.27 -1.17 -9.38
N TYR A 48 -1.03 -0.73 -9.49
CA TYR A 48 0.09 -1.63 -9.71
C TYR A 48 1.35 -1.09 -9.04
N SER A 49 2.23 -2.01 -8.65
CA SER A 49 3.53 -1.68 -8.07
C SER A 49 4.68 -2.08 -9.00
N VAL A 50 5.75 -1.30 -8.97
CA VAL A 50 7.02 -1.55 -9.67
C VAL A 50 8.16 -1.36 -8.68
N ALA A 51 9.22 -2.15 -8.82
CA ALA A 51 10.44 -2.01 -8.03
C ALA A 51 11.58 -1.62 -8.97
N LEU A 52 12.03 -0.36 -8.87
CA LEU A 52 12.96 0.24 -9.83
C LEU A 52 14.28 0.62 -9.15
N LYS A 53 15.41 0.28 -9.78
CA LYS A 53 16.73 0.72 -9.32
C LYS A 53 16.99 2.17 -9.72
N LYS A 54 17.79 2.89 -8.91
CA LYS A 54 18.25 4.23 -9.27
C LYS A 54 19.31 4.16 -10.39
N PRO A 55 19.33 5.11 -11.35
CA PRO A 55 18.35 6.19 -11.53
C PRO A 55 17.00 5.66 -12.05
N LEU A 56 15.90 6.16 -11.48
CA LEU A 56 14.55 5.71 -11.85
C LEU A 56 14.20 6.09 -13.30
N GLY A 57 14.62 7.29 -13.71
CA GLY A 57 14.33 7.87 -15.03
C GLY A 57 12.84 8.13 -15.25
N ILE A 58 12.19 8.68 -14.24
CA ILE A 58 10.83 9.25 -14.34
C ILE A 58 10.89 10.70 -13.91
N VAL A 59 10.07 11.54 -14.53
CA VAL A 59 9.82 12.92 -14.08
C VAL A 59 8.43 12.94 -13.48
N LEU A 60 8.35 13.44 -12.25
CA LEU A 60 7.12 13.52 -11.47
C LEU A 60 6.77 14.99 -11.26
N GLU A 61 5.49 15.33 -11.40
CA GLU A 61 4.97 16.68 -11.14
C GLU A 61 3.78 16.61 -10.19
N GLN A 62 3.69 17.56 -9.27
CA GLN A 62 2.56 17.70 -8.35
C GLN A 62 1.54 18.68 -8.94
N ASP A 63 0.31 18.22 -9.13
CA ASP A 63 -0.81 19.08 -9.57
C ASP A 63 -1.18 20.05 -8.45
N GLY A 64 -1.16 21.35 -8.76
CA GLY A 64 -1.42 22.41 -7.76
C GLY A 64 -2.86 22.47 -7.25
N LYS A 65 -3.83 21.86 -7.96
CA LYS A 65 -5.25 21.86 -7.56
C LYS A 65 -5.59 20.67 -6.67
N SER A 66 -5.13 19.48 -7.04
CA SER A 66 -5.46 18.21 -6.40
C SER A 66 -4.41 17.78 -5.38
N GLY A 67 -3.19 18.32 -5.46
CA GLY A 67 -2.05 17.88 -4.67
C GLY A 67 -1.51 16.50 -5.04
N ASN A 68 -2.07 15.87 -6.08
CA ASN A 68 -1.67 14.55 -6.57
C ASN A 68 -0.39 14.64 -7.40
N ILE A 69 0.41 13.57 -7.39
CA ILE A 69 1.66 13.50 -8.15
C ILE A 69 1.48 12.57 -9.34
N TYR A 70 1.88 13.02 -10.52
CA TYR A 70 1.73 12.29 -11.78
C TYR A 70 3.08 12.13 -12.49
N VAL A 71 3.20 11.07 -13.28
CA VAL A 71 4.31 10.88 -14.22
C VAL A 71 4.10 11.78 -15.42
N VAL A 72 4.98 12.75 -15.64
CA VAL A 72 4.93 13.64 -16.81
C VAL A 72 5.88 13.19 -17.92
N GLU A 73 6.93 12.43 -17.58
CA GLU A 73 7.90 11.93 -18.54
C GLU A 73 8.54 10.63 -18.05
N VAL A 74 8.85 9.72 -18.97
CA VAL A 74 9.67 8.53 -18.72
C VAL A 74 10.91 8.61 -19.61
N LYS A 75 12.09 8.70 -18.98
CA LYS A 75 13.36 8.82 -19.68
C LYS A 75 13.80 7.46 -20.23
N PRO A 76 14.20 7.36 -21.52
CA PRO A 76 14.53 6.09 -22.15
C PRO A 76 15.71 5.36 -21.49
N GLU A 77 16.65 6.10 -20.90
CA GLU A 77 17.80 5.53 -20.19
C GLU A 77 17.48 5.02 -18.77
N GLY A 78 16.28 5.30 -18.27
CA GLY A 78 15.84 4.98 -16.91
C GLY A 78 15.46 3.53 -16.68
N SER A 79 15.55 3.08 -15.42
CA SER A 79 14.99 1.79 -15.02
C SER A 79 13.49 1.68 -15.30
N ALA A 80 12.74 2.78 -15.22
CA ALA A 80 11.31 2.80 -15.53
C ALA A 80 11.01 2.49 -17.00
N ALA A 81 11.79 3.04 -17.94
CA ALA A 81 11.65 2.73 -19.35
C ALA A 81 11.98 1.27 -19.65
N ARG A 82 12.99 0.71 -18.99
CA ARG A 82 13.38 -0.70 -19.11
C ARG A 82 12.32 -1.67 -18.55
N ASP A 83 11.66 -1.28 -17.46
CA ASP A 83 10.53 -2.03 -16.90
C ASP A 83 9.28 -1.94 -17.81
N GLY A 84 9.06 -0.78 -18.44
CA GLY A 84 8.04 -0.59 -19.48
C GLY A 84 6.59 -0.52 -18.99
N ARG A 85 6.35 -0.75 -17.70
CA ARG A 85 5.00 -0.71 -17.12
C ARG A 85 4.54 0.70 -16.76
N VAL A 86 5.49 1.56 -16.37
CA VAL A 86 5.28 2.96 -16.02
C VAL A 86 5.04 3.79 -17.27
N LYS A 87 3.96 4.56 -17.31
CA LYS A 87 3.59 5.42 -18.44
C LYS A 87 3.30 6.84 -17.97
N VAL A 88 3.41 7.78 -18.91
CA VAL A 88 2.98 9.17 -18.70
C VAL A 88 1.49 9.19 -18.37
N GLY A 89 1.11 10.01 -17.39
CA GLY A 89 -0.27 10.11 -16.87
C GLY A 89 -0.57 9.19 -15.68
N ASP A 90 0.32 8.26 -15.34
CA ASP A 90 0.13 7.42 -14.15
C ASP A 90 0.25 8.25 -12.87
N GLN A 91 -0.69 8.07 -11.94
CA GLN A 91 -0.69 8.76 -10.65
C GLN A 91 0.13 7.98 -9.63
N LEU A 92 1.13 8.61 -9.01
CA LEU A 92 1.86 8.02 -7.89
C LEU A 92 0.98 8.10 -6.62
N ILE A 93 0.64 6.95 -6.05
CA ILE A 93 -0.23 6.86 -4.86
C ILE A 93 0.54 6.46 -3.60
N ALA A 94 1.64 5.73 -3.74
CA ALA A 94 2.55 5.41 -2.66
C ALA A 94 3.96 5.17 -3.18
N THR A 95 4.95 5.36 -2.32
CA THR A 95 6.36 5.05 -2.56
C THR A 95 6.93 4.36 -1.34
N SER A 96 7.93 3.50 -1.51
CA SER A 96 8.76 3.12 -0.39
C SER A 96 9.66 4.29 0.04
N GLY A 97 10.12 4.25 1.27
CA GLY A 97 11.22 5.03 1.82
C GLY A 97 12.06 4.16 2.74
N VAL A 98 13.30 4.55 2.99
CA VAL A 98 14.23 3.88 3.90
C VAL A 98 14.47 4.79 5.09
N ILE A 99 14.21 4.25 6.28
CA ILE A 99 14.53 4.90 7.55
C ILE A 99 15.63 4.10 8.25
N TYR A 100 16.44 4.80 9.04
CA TYR A 100 17.47 4.22 9.90
C TYR A 100 17.11 4.58 11.33
N THR A 101 17.09 3.59 12.22
CA THR A 101 16.70 3.80 13.62
C THR A 101 17.88 4.09 14.53
N THR A 102 19.09 3.72 14.11
CA THR A 102 20.31 3.97 14.87
C THR A 102 21.36 4.67 14.02
N GLU A 103 22.15 5.51 14.67
CA GLU A 103 23.31 6.17 14.11
C GLU A 103 24.43 6.10 15.15
N SER A 104 25.65 5.78 14.72
CA SER A 104 26.80 5.61 15.61
C SER A 104 28.05 6.14 14.93
N ASP A 105 28.91 6.81 15.71
CA ASP A 105 30.21 7.27 15.23
C ASP A 105 31.28 6.20 15.48
N TYR A 106 32.00 5.83 14.43
CA TYR A 106 33.13 4.94 14.47
C TYR A 106 34.36 5.65 13.91
N GLY A 107 35.14 6.27 14.79
CA GLY A 107 36.39 6.94 14.42
C GLY A 107 36.17 8.10 13.45
N GLY A 108 35.10 8.88 13.63
CA GLY A 108 34.72 9.98 12.75
C GLY A 108 33.90 9.56 11.53
N ALA A 109 33.59 8.27 11.37
CA ALA A 109 32.66 7.79 10.36
C ALA A 109 31.28 7.53 10.96
N THR A 110 30.26 8.18 10.40
CA THR A 110 28.86 7.96 10.79
C THR A 110 28.32 6.68 10.16
N VAL A 111 28.01 5.68 10.99
CA VAL A 111 27.41 4.39 10.59
C VAL A 111 25.95 4.39 10.98
N LYS A 112 25.07 4.13 10.00
CA LYS A 112 23.62 4.01 10.22
C LYS A 112 23.22 2.54 10.33
N GLY A 113 22.37 2.22 11.29
CA GLY A 113 21.85 0.88 11.54
C GLY A 113 20.33 0.85 11.62
N GLY A 114 19.78 -0.36 11.77
CA GLY A 114 18.33 -0.56 11.88
C GLY A 114 17.57 -0.09 10.64
N GLN A 115 18.10 -0.39 9.46
CA GLN A 115 17.48 -0.01 8.18
C GLN A 115 16.09 -0.67 8.04
N GLN A 116 15.05 0.13 7.79
CA GLN A 116 13.70 -0.34 7.55
C GLN A 116 13.11 0.32 6.31
N VAL A 117 12.47 -0.49 5.46
CA VAL A 117 11.69 0.00 4.32
C VAL A 117 10.26 0.24 4.78
N VAL A 118 9.78 1.47 4.59
CA VAL A 118 8.42 1.90 4.95
C VAL A 118 7.65 2.30 3.70
N ARG A 119 6.33 2.11 3.69
CA ARG A 119 5.43 2.56 2.62
C ARG A 119 4.89 3.94 2.96
N LEU A 120 5.31 4.96 2.23
CA LEU A 120 4.79 6.31 2.31
C LEU A 120 3.61 6.47 1.35
N ARG A 121 2.44 6.86 1.86
CA ARG A 121 1.31 7.29 1.02
C ARG A 121 1.61 8.68 0.45
N VAL A 122 1.37 8.87 -0.84
CA VAL A 122 1.69 10.12 -1.55
C VAL A 122 0.53 11.11 -1.52
N GLN A 123 -0.71 10.62 -1.44
CA GLN A 123 -1.88 11.49 -1.37
C GLN A 123 -1.87 12.33 -0.08
N GLY A 124 -1.95 13.65 -0.24
CA GLY A 124 -1.91 14.61 0.88
C GLY A 124 -0.50 14.99 1.35
N GLU A 125 0.55 14.38 0.79
CA GLU A 125 1.94 14.73 1.11
C GLU A 125 2.52 15.78 0.15
N ALA A 126 3.49 16.55 0.64
CA ALA A 126 4.22 17.50 -0.19
C ALA A 126 5.22 16.78 -1.11
N PHE A 127 5.43 17.28 -2.34
CA PHE A 127 6.42 16.74 -3.27
C PHE A 127 7.83 16.59 -2.66
N LYS A 128 8.22 17.53 -1.78
CA LYS A 128 9.49 17.48 -1.05
C LYS A 128 9.61 16.21 -0.18
N THR A 129 8.55 15.80 0.51
CA THR A 129 8.55 14.60 1.34
C THR A 129 8.67 13.35 0.48
N VAL A 130 7.91 13.30 -0.61
CA VAL A 130 7.89 12.15 -1.53
C VAL A 130 9.25 11.95 -2.21
N SER A 131 9.84 13.04 -2.71
CA SER A 131 11.19 13.02 -3.29
C SER A 131 12.26 12.62 -2.27
N ALA A 132 12.16 13.06 -1.01
CA ALA A 132 13.06 12.62 0.06
C ALA A 132 12.92 11.12 0.36
N ALA A 133 11.69 10.59 0.42
CA ALA A 133 11.45 9.16 0.63
C ALA A 133 12.05 8.31 -0.50
N ILE A 134 11.82 8.69 -1.76
CA ILE A 134 12.46 8.04 -2.90
C ILE A 134 14.00 8.16 -2.81
N GLY A 135 14.48 9.36 -2.47
CA GLY A 135 15.89 9.70 -2.30
C GLY A 135 16.61 8.90 -1.21
N SER A 136 15.91 8.45 -0.17
CA SER A 136 16.49 7.73 0.97
C SER A 136 17.05 6.34 0.68
N HIS A 137 16.64 5.70 -0.43
CA HIS A 137 17.14 4.36 -0.77
C HIS A 137 18.63 4.39 -1.11
N PRO A 138 19.45 3.49 -0.54
CA PRO A 138 20.83 3.34 -0.94
C PRO A 138 20.92 2.79 -2.38
N GLY A 139 22.02 3.07 -3.09
CA GLY A 139 22.15 2.79 -4.53
C GLY A 139 21.98 1.33 -4.94
N HIS A 140 22.18 0.37 -4.03
CA HIS A 140 22.01 -1.06 -4.27
C HIS A 140 20.56 -1.54 -4.12
N MET A 141 19.66 -0.73 -3.56
CA MET A 141 18.26 -1.09 -3.33
C MET A 141 17.33 -0.49 -4.39
N ALA A 142 16.31 -1.28 -4.74
CA ALA A 142 15.22 -0.79 -5.58
C ALA A 142 14.24 0.04 -4.75
N VAL A 143 13.68 1.07 -5.38
CA VAL A 143 12.56 1.87 -4.87
C VAL A 143 11.27 1.20 -5.36
N THR A 144 10.37 0.88 -4.44
CA THR A 144 9.02 0.41 -4.78
C THR A 144 8.12 1.61 -4.98
N LEU A 145 7.52 1.73 -6.15
CA LEU A 145 6.54 2.76 -6.48
C LEU A 145 5.20 2.10 -6.75
N GLU A 146 4.14 2.69 -6.25
CA GLU A 146 2.76 2.26 -6.50
C GLU A 146 2.05 3.34 -7.31
N PHE A 147 1.53 2.92 -8.45
CA PHE A 147 0.82 3.78 -9.37
C PHE A 147 -0.65 3.38 -9.44
N GLN A 148 -1.49 4.36 -9.75
CA GLN A 148 -2.88 4.18 -10.13
C GLN A 148 -3.06 4.71 -11.55
N ARG A 149 -3.62 3.86 -12.42
CA ARG A 149 -4.02 4.20 -13.78
C ARG A 149 -5.52 4.03 -13.89
N CYS A 150 -6.23 5.08 -14.29
CA CYS A 150 -7.66 5.01 -14.56
C CYS A 150 -7.85 4.86 -16.07
N ASP A 151 -8.36 3.70 -16.48
CA ASP A 151 -8.71 3.41 -17.87
C ASP A 151 -10.17 3.86 -18.08
N PRO A 152 -10.41 4.95 -18.84
CA PRO A 152 -11.78 5.38 -19.15
C PRO A 152 -12.56 4.36 -19.99
N GLY A 153 -11.89 3.32 -20.51
CA GLY A 153 -12.48 2.29 -21.38
C GLY A 153 -13.25 1.17 -20.67
N LEU A 154 -13.33 1.16 -19.33
CA LEU A 154 -14.14 0.16 -18.59
C LEU A 154 -15.61 0.59 -18.41
N GLY A 155 -16.06 1.55 -19.20
CA GLY A 155 -17.47 1.81 -19.48
C GLY A 155 -17.64 1.97 -20.99
N LEU A 156 -18.29 1.00 -21.64
CA LEU A 156 -18.80 1.06 -23.02
C LEU A 156 -17.76 0.80 -24.14
N SER A 157 -17.22 -0.42 -24.23
CA SER A 157 -16.80 -0.97 -25.53
C SER A 157 -18.05 -1.32 -26.37
N GLY A 158 -18.68 -0.30 -26.95
CA GLY A 158 -19.92 -0.47 -27.72
C GLY A 158 -20.39 0.75 -28.49
N ALA A 159 -19.49 1.64 -28.92
CA ALA A 159 -19.79 2.62 -29.95
C ALA A 159 -18.90 2.31 -31.16
N SER A 160 -19.48 1.51 -32.06
CA SER A 160 -19.09 1.48 -33.46
C SER A 160 -18.99 2.91 -33.98
N MET A 161 -17.78 3.37 -34.26
CA MET A 161 -17.59 4.45 -35.22
C MET A 161 -17.96 3.86 -36.58
N ASP A 162 -19.20 4.13 -36.99
CA ASP A 162 -19.60 4.04 -38.38
C ASP A 162 -18.76 5.06 -39.17
N ASP A 163 -17.88 4.56 -40.04
CA ASP A 163 -17.30 5.39 -41.08
C ASP A 163 -18.37 5.58 -42.15
N GLY A 164 -19.23 6.58 -41.93
CA GLY A 164 -20.13 7.12 -42.94
C GLY A 164 -19.33 7.83 -44.04
N THR A 165 -18.64 7.07 -44.88
CA THR A 165 -18.14 7.59 -46.17
C THR A 165 -19.35 7.79 -47.09
N THR A 166 -19.71 9.07 -47.19
CA THR A 166 -20.74 9.64 -48.07
C THR A 166 -20.54 9.23 -49.52
N ALA A 167 -21.62 8.73 -50.12
CA ALA A 167 -21.78 8.68 -51.56
C ALA A 167 -21.95 10.12 -52.09
N ASP A 168 -21.04 10.56 -52.96
CA ASP A 168 -21.35 11.60 -53.94
C ASP A 168 -21.35 10.99 -55.34
N ARG A 169 -22.56 10.83 -55.87
CA ARG A 169 -22.83 10.54 -57.28
C ARG A 169 -23.16 11.86 -57.95
N THR A 170 -22.17 12.49 -58.57
CA THR A 170 -22.42 13.37 -59.72
C THR A 170 -21.23 13.35 -60.69
N SER A 171 -21.28 12.51 -61.73
CA SER A 171 -20.48 12.77 -62.94
C SER A 171 -21.34 12.66 -64.19
N THR A 172 -21.64 13.84 -64.72
CA THR A 172 -22.24 14.13 -66.01
C THR A 172 -21.23 13.89 -67.15
N GLY A 173 -21.70 13.39 -68.30
CA GLY A 173 -21.02 13.42 -69.61
C GLY A 173 -20.34 12.09 -69.98
N LYS A 174 -20.59 11.46 -71.12
CA LYS A 174 -21.08 11.92 -72.42
C LYS A 174 -21.70 10.74 -73.18
#